data_AF-A0A0D3GFI7-F1
#
_entry.id   AF-A0A0D3GFI7-F1
#
_cell.length_a   1.000
_cell.length_b   1.000
_cell.length_c   1.000
_cell.angle_alpha   90.00
_cell.angle_beta   90.00
_cell.angle_gamma   90.00
#
_symmetry.space_group_name_H-M   'P 1'
#
loop_
_entity.id
_entity.type
_entity.pdbx_description
1 polymer ?
#
loop_
_entity_poly.entity_id
_entity_poly.type
_entity_poly.pdbx_seq_one_letter_code
_entity_poly.pdbx_strand_id
1 'polypeptide(L)' 'MEQWSWDGEEWLVSGEEIGGKVKEMMADDAVRERAAKVGEEAAKAVAEGGTSHTSMLEFVAKLKAA' A
#
# COMPACT_ATOMS: atom_id res chain seq x y z
N MET A 1 7.65 14.60 -14.43
CA MET A 1 8.35 13.30 -14.53
C MET A 1 9.07 13.12 -13.21
N GLU A 2 8.68 12.12 -12.43
CA GLU A 2 9.43 11.72 -11.23
C GLU A 2 10.71 11.04 -11.70
N GLN A 3 11.83 11.71 -11.49
CA GLN A 3 13.15 11.24 -11.83
C GLN A 3 13.73 10.64 -10.55
N TRP A 4 13.33 9.41 -10.23
CA TRP A 4 13.99 8.65 -9.17
C TRP A 4 15.14 7.87 -9.81
N SER A 5 16.37 8.31 -9.56
CA SER A 5 17.59 7.56 -9.88
C SER A 5 18.27 7.16 -8.58
N TRP A 6 18.77 5.92 -8.53
CA TRP A 6 19.65 5.48 -7.43
C TRP A 6 20.98 6.27 -7.39
N ASP A 7 21.36 6.87 -8.52
CA ASP A 7 22.57 7.69 -8.71
C ASP A 7 22.30 9.21 -8.70
N GLY A 8 21.29 9.68 -7.96
CA GLY A 8 20.85 11.08 -8.01
C GLY A 8 20.68 11.73 -6.65
N GLU A 9 21.74 12.44 -6.24
CA GLU A 9 21.88 13.32 -5.08
C GLU A 9 22.38 12.71 -3.75
N GLU A 10 23.31 13.45 -3.15
CA GLU A 10 24.08 13.18 -1.93
C GLU A 10 23.23 13.34 -0.65
N TRP A 11 22.01 12.82 -0.62
CA TRP A 11 21.13 12.95 0.54
C TRP A 11 21.21 11.69 1.38
N LEU A 12 22.30 11.59 2.14
CA LEU A 12 22.41 10.57 3.17
C LEU A 12 21.45 10.91 4.31
N VAL A 13 20.39 10.12 4.49
CA VAL A 13 19.51 10.24 5.65
C VAL A 13 20.25 9.72 6.87
N SER A 14 20.40 10.57 7.89
CA SER A 14 21.07 10.20 9.13
C SER A 14 20.23 9.23 9.97
N GLY A 15 20.90 8.47 10.84
CA GLY A 15 20.22 7.60 11.79
C GLY A 15 19.31 8.37 12.76
N GLU A 16 19.64 9.63 13.05
CA GLU A 16 18.81 10.52 13.87
C GLU A 16 17.49 10.84 13.17
N GLU A 17 17.54 11.21 11.89
CA GLU A 17 16.35 11.50 11.09
C GLU A 17 15.43 10.28 10.96
N ILE A 18 16.03 9.10 10.69
CA ILE A 18 15.28 7.84 10.64
C ILE A 18 14.61 7.58 12.00
N GLY A 19 15.37 7.67 13.09
CA GLY A 19 14.84 7.45 14.44
C GLY A 19 13.73 8.43 14.81
N GLY A 20 13.85 9.69 14.40
CA GLY A 20 12.82 10.71 14.58
C GLY A 20 11.55 10.38 13.83
N LYS A 21 11.65 10.06 12.53
CA LYS A 21 10.49 9.73 11.70
C LYS A 21 9.79 8.45 12.12
N VAL A 22 10.53 7.44 12.55
CA VAL A 22 9.94 6.21 13.11
C VAL A 22 9.13 6.52 14.36
N LYS A 23 9.66 7.34 15.29
CA LYS A 23 8.93 7.71 16.51
C LYS A 23 7.67 8.52 16.19
N GLU A 24 7.78 9.50 15.28
CA GLU A 24 6.66 10.32 14.82
C GLU A 24 5.55 9.45 14.22
N MET A 25 5.90 8.57 13.27
CA MET A 25 4.95 7.66 12.63
C MET A 25 4.27 6.73 13.64
N MET A 26 5.03 6.14 14.57
CA MET A 26 4.49 5.17 15.52
C MET A 26 3.59 5.80 16.58
N ALA A 27 3.78 7.09 16.86
CA ALA A 27 2.95 7.88 17.78
C ALA A 27 1.71 8.49 17.11
N ASP A 28 1.64 8.53 15.78
CA ASP A 28 0.50 9.11 15.06
C ASP A 28 -0.68 8.11 14.97
N ASP A 29 -1.70 8.35 15.79
CA ASP A 29 -2.91 7.53 15.82
C ASP A 29 -3.80 7.72 14.58
N ALA A 30 -3.74 8.86 13.89
CA ALA A 30 -4.50 9.07 12.66
C ALA A 30 -3.92 8.24 11.51
N VAL A 31 -2.59 8.11 11.44
CA VAL A 31 -1.92 7.18 10.51
C VAL A 31 -2.34 5.74 10.81
N ARG A 32 -2.36 5.36 12.10
CA ARG A 32 -2.79 4.02 12.54
C ARG A 32 -4.23 3.71 12.12
N GLU A 33 -5.16 4.62 12.39
CA GLU A 33 -6.58 4.46 12.05
C GLU A 33 -6.78 4.32 10.54
N ARG A 34 -6.14 5.19 9.74
CA ARG A 34 -6.22 5.14 8.29
C ARG A 34 -5.67 3.83 7.73
N ALA A 35 -4.52 3.37 8.25
CA ALA A 35 -3.93 2.10 7.83
C ALA A 35 -4.84 0.91 8.16
N ALA A 36 -5.44 0.88 9.35
CA ALA A 36 -6.39 -0.15 9.74
C ALA A 36 -7.61 -0.18 8.81
N LYS A 37 -8.21 0.98 8.54
CA LYS A 37 -9.36 1.09 7.62
C LYS A 37 -9.04 0.61 6.21
N VAL A 38 -7.87 1.00 5.68
CA VAL A 38 -7.42 0.51 4.36
C VAL A 38 -7.27 -1.02 4.36
N GLY A 39 -6.70 -1.58 5.43
CA GLY A 39 -6.57 -3.03 5.60
C GLY A 39 -7.92 -3.74 5.63
N GLU A 40 -8.90 -3.20 6.36
CA GLU A 40 -10.26 -3.76 6.41
C GLU A 40 -10.95 -3.74 5.05
N GLU A 41 -10.89 -2.63 4.32
CA GLU A 41 -11.49 -2.53 2.99
C GLU A 41 -10.79 -3.43 1.96
N ALA A 42 -9.46 -3.55 2.05
CA ALA A 42 -8.71 -4.50 1.22
C ALA A 42 -9.12 -5.95 1.52
N ALA A 43 -9.27 -6.32 2.80
CA ALA A 43 -9.75 -7.64 3.20
C ALA A 43 -11.15 -7.94 2.65
N LYS A 44 -12.07 -6.96 2.72
CA LYS A 44 -13.42 -7.09 2.13
C LYS A 44 -13.39 -7.24 0.61
N ALA A 45 -12.52 -6.50 -0.07
CA ALA A 45 -12.40 -6.54 -1.53
C ALA A 45 -11.92 -7.90 -2.05
N VAL A 46 -11.01 -8.57 -1.33
CA VAL A 46 -10.44 -9.86 -1.74
C VAL A 46 -11.22 -11.08 -1.24
N ALA A 47 -12.08 -10.93 -0.23
CA ALA A 47 -12.93 -12.00 0.27
C ALA A 47 -13.91 -12.51 -0.80
N GLU A 48 -14.50 -13.68 -0.58
CA GLU A 48 -15.52 -14.24 -1.48
C GLU A 48 -16.70 -13.28 -1.65
N GLY A 49 -17.11 -13.07 -2.90
CA GLY A 49 -18.11 -12.06 -3.26
C GLY A 49 -17.62 -10.61 -3.20
N GLY A 50 -16.37 -10.38 -2.78
CA GLY A 50 -15.70 -9.08 -2.82
C GLY A 50 -15.42 -8.60 -4.23
N THR A 51 -15.10 -7.32 -4.37
CA THR A 51 -14.92 -6.66 -5.67
C THR A 51 -13.73 -7.23 -6.44
N SER A 52 -12.56 -7.33 -5.81
CA SER A 52 -11.35 -7.90 -6.44
C SER A 52 -11.53 -9.39 -6.77
N HIS A 53 -12.17 -10.14 -5.87
CA HIS A 53 -12.52 -11.55 -6.13
C HIS A 53 -13.41 -11.69 -7.37
N THR A 54 -14.47 -10.88 -7.45
CA THR A 54 -15.42 -10.88 -8.57
C THR A 54 -14.73 -10.50 -9.88
N SER A 55 -13.92 -9.43 -9.90
CA SER A 55 -13.19 -9.02 -11.09
C SER A 55 -12.24 -10.11 -11.60
N MET A 56 -11.60 -10.86 -10.70
CA MET A 56 -10.72 -11.96 -11.11
C MET A 56 -11.51 -13.13 -11.71
N LEU A 57 -12.67 -13.48 -11.13
CA LEU A 57 -13.55 -14.50 -11.71
C LEU A 57 -14.04 -14.12 -13.10
N GLU A 58 -14.45 -12.87 -13.29
CA GLU A 58 -14.86 -12.35 -14.59
C GLU A 58 -13.73 -12.41 -15.63
N PHE A 59 -12.51 -12.05 -15.23
CA PHE A 59 -11.33 -12.16 -16.09
C PHE A 59 -11.07 -13.60 -16.53
N VAL A 60 -11.08 -14.55 -15.59
CA VAL A 60 -10.89 -15.98 -15.90
C VAL A 60 -12.02 -16.51 -16.80
N ALA A 61 -13.26 -16.09 -16.56
CA ALA A 61 -14.39 -16.49 -17.41
C ALA A 61 -14.20 -16.03 -18.86
N LYS A 62 -13.73 -14.79 -19.07
CA LYS A 62 -13.44 -14.27 -20.41
C LYS A 62 -12.33 -15.05 -21.11
N LEU A 63 -11.28 -15.46 -20.40
CA LEU A 63 -10.22 -16.28 -20.97
C LEU A 63 -10.69 -17.68 -21.39
N LYS A 64 -11.64 -18.26 -20.65
CA LYS A 64 -12.20 -19.59 -20.97
C LYS A 64 -13.19 -19.56 -22.13
N ALA A 65 -13.74 -18.39 -22.45
CA ALA A 65 -14.69 -18.20 -23.53
C ALA A 65 -14.02 -17.84 -24.87
N ALA A 66 -12.70 -17.64 -24.88
CA ALA A 66 -11.87 -17.44 -26.06
C ALA A 66 -11.29 -18.78 -26.54
#